data_AF-Q02502-F1
#
_entry.id   AF-Q02502-F1
#
_cell.length_a   1.000
_cell.length_b   1.000
_cell.length_c   1.000
_cell.angle_alpha   90.00
_cell.angle_beta   90.00
_cell.angle_gamma   90.00
#
_symmetry.space_group_name_H-M   'P 1'
#
loop_
_entity.id
_entity.type
_entity.pdbx_description
1 polymer ?
#
loop_
_entity_poly.entity_id
_entity_poly.type
_entity_poly.pdbx_seq_one_letter_code
_entity_poly.pdbx_strand_id
1 'polypeptide(L)'
;EILYCTRGQARIQVVNDNGQNVLDQQVQKGQLVVIPQGFAYVVQSQNNFEWISFKTNANAMISTLAGRTSALRALPLEVLTNAYQISLEEARRIKFNTLETTLTQARSGQQQLIDQIVEA
;
A
#
# COMPACT_ATOMS: atom_id res chain seq x y z
N GLU A 1 2.92 -13.83 5.27
CA GLU A 1 2.63 -14.47 3.98
C GLU A 1 3.91 -14.59 3.16
N ILE A 2 3.89 -15.49 2.19
CA ILE A 2 4.98 -15.74 1.26
C ILE A 2 4.46 -15.43 -0.15
N LEU A 3 4.99 -14.38 -0.77
CA LEU A 3 4.62 -13.95 -2.12
C LEU A 3 5.62 -14.52 -3.12
N TYR A 4 5.16 -15.36 -4.05
CA TYR A 4 5.98 -15.93 -5.13
C TYR A 4 5.58 -15.34 -6.48
N CYS A 5 6.54 -14.76 -7.19
CA CYS A 5 6.32 -14.08 -8.48
C CYS A 5 6.28 -15.10 -9.63
N THR A 6 5.15 -15.21 -10.33
CA THR A 6 4.98 -16.17 -11.43
C THR A 6 5.19 -15.55 -12.81
N ARG A 7 4.94 -14.24 -12.97
CA ARG A 7 5.14 -13.50 -14.23
C ARG A 7 5.39 -12.02 -13.99
N GLY A 8 6.17 -11.40 -14.87
CA GLY A 8 6.37 -9.95 -14.89
C GLY A 8 7.34 -9.47 -13.82
N GLN A 9 7.28 -8.17 -13.54
CA GLN A 9 8.05 -7.50 -12.51
C GLN A 9 7.20 -6.46 -11.77
N ALA A 10 7.47 -6.23 -10.49
CA ALA A 10 6.80 -5.23 -9.69
C ALA A 10 7.74 -4.68 -8.60
N ARG A 11 7.51 -3.44 -8.19
CA ARG A 11 8.15 -2.84 -7.02
C ARG A 11 7.33 -3.22 -5.80
N ILE A 12 7.97 -3.84 -4.81
CA ILE A 12 7.34 -4.17 -3.54
C ILE A 12 8.01 -3.35 -2.44
N GLN A 13 7.18 -2.66 -1.67
CA GLN A 13 7.58 -1.97 -0.46
C GLN A 13 6.97 -2.65 0.76
N VAL A 14 7.75 -2.85 1.82
CA VAL A 14 7.31 -3.48 3.07
C VAL A 14 7.78 -2.64 4.26
N VAL A 15 6.85 -2.33 5.15
CA VAL A 15 7.09 -1.55 6.37
C VAL A 15 6.85 -2.41 7.60
N ASN A 16 7.78 -2.34 8.56
CA ASN A 16 7.68 -3.03 9.85
C ASN A 16 6.86 -2.24 10.89
N ASP A 17 6.72 -2.81 12.07
CA ASP A 17 6.04 -2.24 13.24
C ASP A 17 6.71 -0.97 13.79
N ASN A 18 8.00 -0.76 13.51
CA ASN A 18 8.72 0.48 13.83
C ASN A 18 8.53 1.58 12.75
N GLY A 19 7.72 1.34 11.72
CA GLY A 19 7.53 2.29 10.61
C GLY A 19 8.72 2.35 9.65
N GLN A 20 9.67 1.41 9.74
CA GLN A 20 10.84 1.37 8.86
C GLN A 20 10.50 0.62 7.57
N ASN A 21 10.90 1.19 6.44
CA ASN A 21 10.83 0.53 5.14
C ASN A 21 11.93 -0.54 5.05
N VAL A 22 11.58 -1.78 5.41
CA VAL A 22 12.52 -2.91 5.50
C VAL A 22 12.76 -3.61 4.17
N LEU A 23 11.92 -3.32 3.17
CA LEU A 23 12.11 -3.81 1.80
C LEU A 23 11.57 -2.77 0.83
N ASP A 24 12.40 -2.32 -0.11
CA ASP A 24 11.98 -1.51 -1.25
C ASP A 24 12.74 -2.00 -2.49
N GLN A 25 12.17 -2.96 -3.19
CA GLN A 25 12.88 -3.65 -4.27
C GLN A 25 11.97 -3.95 -5.46
N GLN A 26 12.59 -3.95 -6.64
CA GLN A 26 12.00 -4.59 -7.82
C GLN A 26 12.14 -6.11 -7.68
N VAL A 27 11.03 -6.81 -7.83
CA VAL A 27 10.98 -8.27 -7.87
C VAL A 27 10.48 -8.74 -9.23
N GLN A 28 10.94 -9.91 -9.64
CA GLN A 28 10.63 -10.52 -10.93
C GLN A 28 10.31 -12.01 -10.79
N LYS A 29 9.79 -12.59 -11.87
CA LYS A 29 9.49 -14.03 -11.96
C LYS A 29 10.57 -14.91 -11.32
N GLY A 30 10.14 -15.86 -10.48
CA GLY A 30 10.99 -16.82 -9.78
C GLY A 30 11.50 -16.34 -8.42
N GLN A 31 11.30 -15.07 -8.08
CA GLN A 31 11.64 -14.55 -6.76
C GLN A 31 10.48 -14.68 -5.78
N LEU A 32 10.85 -14.70 -4.50
CA LEU A 32 9.93 -14.83 -3.38
C LEU A 32 10.20 -13.73 -2.37
N VAL A 33 9.12 -13.16 -1.83
CA VAL A 33 9.16 -12.17 -0.76
C VAL A 33 8.43 -12.72 0.45
N VAL A 34 9.09 -12.68 1.62
CA VAL A 34 8.48 -13.04 2.89
C VAL A 34 7.99 -11.76 3.57
N ILE A 35 6.69 -11.71 3.87
CA ILE A 35 6.05 -10.58 4.54
C ILE A 35 5.53 -11.09 5.89
N PRO A 36 6.19 -10.78 7.02
CA PRO A 36 5.75 -11.24 8.33
C PRO A 36 4.37 -10.70 8.72
N GLN A 37 3.74 -11.32 9.73
CA GLN A 37 2.46 -10.84 10.26
C GLN A 37 2.60 -9.43 10.86
N GLY A 38 1.62 -8.56 10.61
CA GLY A 38 1.61 -7.19 11.11
C GLY A 38 2.36 -6.18 10.22
N PHE A 39 3.13 -6.64 9.24
CA PHE A 39 3.83 -5.77 8.31
C PHE A 39 2.86 -5.26 7.25
N ALA A 40 2.98 -3.97 6.91
CA ALA A 40 2.25 -3.37 5.81
C ALA A 40 3.07 -3.48 4.53
N TYR A 41 2.42 -3.66 3.39
CA TYR A 41 3.12 -3.68 2.11
C TYR A 41 2.25 -3.14 0.98
N VAL A 42 2.91 -2.73 -0.10
CA VAL A 42 2.29 -2.33 -1.37
C VAL A 42 3.03 -2.98 -2.53
N VAL A 43 2.28 -3.40 -3.55
CA VAL A 43 2.81 -3.95 -4.80
C VAL A 43 2.42 -3.01 -5.93
N GLN A 44 3.40 -2.51 -6.66
CA GLN A 44 3.19 -1.63 -7.79
C GLN A 44 3.82 -2.22 -9.05
N SER A 45 3.06 -2.31 -10.13
CA SER A 45 3.56 -2.74 -11.43
C SER A 45 3.19 -1.72 -12.51
N GLN A 46 4.09 -1.52 -13.48
CA GLN A 46 3.81 -0.73 -14.68
C GLN A 46 3.10 -1.54 -15.76
N ASN A 47 3.29 -2.87 -15.75
CA ASN A 47 2.76 -3.81 -16.73
C ASN A 47 2.06 -4.97 -16.02
N ASN A 48 1.75 -6.06 -16.72
CA ASN A 48 1.18 -7.26 -16.11
C ASN A 48 2.18 -7.90 -15.13
N PHE A 49 1.75 -8.10 -13.88
CA PHE A 49 2.48 -8.80 -12.83
C PHE A 49 1.57 -9.86 -12.20
N GLU A 50 2.06 -11.08 -12.09
CA GLU A 50 1.32 -12.21 -11.51
C GLU A 50 2.12 -12.78 -10.34
N TRP A 51 1.42 -13.08 -9.25
CA TRP A 51 2.00 -13.71 -8.07
C TRP A 51 1.02 -14.66 -7.40
N ILE A 52 1.56 -15.57 -6.59
CA ILE A 52 0.82 -16.43 -5.67
C ILE A 52 1.18 -15.98 -4.25
N SER A 53 0.19 -15.84 -3.37
CA SER A 53 0.42 -15.57 -1.94
C SER A 53 0.04 -16.79 -1.10
N PHE A 54 1.00 -17.31 -0.35
CA PHE A 54 0.78 -18.35 0.66
C PHE A 54 0.66 -17.70 2.04
N LYS A 55 -0.51 -17.86 2.66
CA LYS A 55 -0.78 -17.37 4.02
C LYS A 55 -0.77 -18.53 4.99
N THR A 56 -0.13 -18.35 6.13
CA THR A 56 0.03 -19.38 7.18
C THR A 56 -1.18 -19.47 8.11
N ASN A 57 -2.38 -19.23 7.57
CA ASN A 57 -3.65 -19.32 8.28
C ASN A 57 -4.76 -19.66 7.28
N ALA A 58 -5.62 -20.62 7.62
CA ALA A 58 -6.72 -21.09 6.77
C ALA A 58 -7.79 -20.03 6.51
N ASN A 59 -7.95 -19.04 7.39
CA ASN A 59 -8.90 -17.94 7.25
C ASN A 59 -8.18 -16.59 7.48
N ALA A 60 -7.12 -16.35 6.70
CA ALA A 60 -6.32 -15.14 6.85
C ALA A 60 -7.12 -13.88 6.46
N MET A 61 -7.16 -12.90 7.38
CA MET A 61 -7.79 -11.60 7.15
C MET A 61 -6.76 -10.58 6.65
N ILE A 62 -7.21 -9.68 5.76
CA ILE A 62 -6.41 -8.57 5.25
C ILE A 62 -7.05 -7.27 5.70
N SER A 63 -6.27 -6.41 6.35
CA SER A 63 -6.67 -5.04 6.70
C SER A 63 -6.05 -4.09 5.69
N THR A 64 -6.87 -3.49 4.82
CA THR A 64 -6.38 -2.50 3.85
C THR A 64 -6.16 -1.14 4.53
N LEU A 65 -5.14 -0.40 4.09
CA LEU A 65 -4.86 0.95 4.60
C LEU A 65 -5.50 2.04 3.73
N ALA A 66 -5.73 1.77 2.44
CA ALA A 66 -6.45 2.63 1.51
C ALA A 66 -7.59 1.86 0.83
N GLY A 67 -8.56 2.59 0.28
CA GLY A 67 -9.73 2.00 -0.39
C GLY A 67 -11.01 1.95 0.45
N ARG A 68 -12.07 1.39 -0.12
CA ARG A 68 -13.42 1.36 0.47
C ARG A 68 -13.49 0.61 1.80
N THR A 69 -12.68 -0.42 1.97
CA THR A 69 -12.65 -1.26 3.18
C THR A 69 -11.51 -0.92 4.12
N SER A 70 -10.87 0.24 3.96
CA SER A 70 -9.67 0.55 4.73
C SER A 70 -9.93 0.82 6.20
N ALA A 71 -8.93 0.53 7.03
CA ALA A 71 -8.91 0.91 8.43
C ALA A 71 -9.11 2.43 8.60
N LEU A 72 -8.49 3.24 7.72
CA LEU A 72 -8.69 4.70 7.73
C LEU A 72 -10.14 5.12 7.48
N ARG A 73 -10.89 4.35 6.68
CA ARG A 73 -12.31 4.61 6.43
C ARG A 73 -13.20 4.28 7.62
N ALA A 74 -12.77 3.36 8.48
CA ALA A 74 -13.47 3.03 9.72
C ALA A 74 -13.28 4.09 10.82
N LEU A 75 -12.23 4.92 10.76
CA LEU A 75 -11.96 5.95 11.76
C LEU A 75 -12.87 7.19 11.59
N PRO A 76 -13.32 7.84 12.67
CA PRO A 76 -13.95 9.16 12.61
C PRO A 76 -13.02 10.20 11.96
N LEU A 77 -13.59 11.21 11.29
CA LEU A 77 -12.79 12.22 10.60
C LEU A 77 -11.93 13.02 11.59
N GLU A 78 -12.45 13.26 12.79
CA GLU A 78 -11.81 13.99 13.87
C GLU A 78 -10.56 13.26 14.38
N VAL A 79 -10.56 11.93 14.36
CA VAL A 79 -9.37 11.15 14.71
C VAL A 79 -8.27 11.38 13.68
N LEU A 80 -8.62 11.38 12.39
CA LEU A 80 -7.65 11.61 11.31
C LEU A 80 -7.09 13.04 11.33
N THR A 81 -7.96 14.06 11.48
CA THR A 81 -7.51 15.47 11.50
C THR A 81 -6.55 15.74 12.65
N ASN A 82 -6.81 15.19 13.84
CA ASN A 82 -5.97 15.40 15.00
C ASN A 82 -4.69 14.56 14.97
N ALA A 83 -4.78 13.28 14.58
CA ALA A 83 -3.62 12.38 14.55
C ALA A 83 -2.59 12.79 13.49
N TYR A 84 -3.04 13.20 12.31
CA TYR A 84 -2.17 13.60 11.21
C TYR A 84 -1.92 15.11 11.12
N GLN A 85 -2.58 15.91 11.97
CA GLN A 85 -2.50 17.38 11.95
C GLN A 85 -2.86 17.98 10.58
N ILE A 86 -3.95 17.50 9.99
CA ILE A 86 -4.43 17.89 8.66
C ILE A 86 -5.82 18.52 8.72
N SER A 87 -6.17 19.26 7.67
CA SER A 87 -7.50 19.85 7.52
C SER A 87 -8.60 18.79 7.37
N LEU A 88 -9.85 19.17 7.65
CA LEU A 88 -11.02 18.32 7.44
C LEU A 88 -11.16 17.89 5.98
N GLU A 89 -10.80 18.77 5.03
CA GLU A 89 -10.85 18.47 3.61
C GLU A 89 -9.82 17.40 3.22
N GLU A 90 -8.58 17.52 3.71
CA GLU A 90 -7.54 16.51 3.51
C GLU A 90 -7.92 15.16 4.13
N ALA A 91 -8.47 15.17 5.35
CA ALA A 91 -8.96 13.95 6.00
C ALA A 91 -10.07 13.28 5.16
N ARG A 92 -11.00 14.07 4.59
CA ARG A 92 -12.01 13.55 3.66
C ARG A 92 -11.38 12.99 2.38
N ARG A 93 -10.37 13.63 1.83
CA ARG A 93 -9.64 13.13 0.64
C ARG A 93 -8.97 11.79 0.92
N ILE A 94 -8.23 11.67 2.03
CA ILE A 94 -7.59 10.40 2.45
C ILE A 94 -8.64 9.31 2.61
N LYS A 95 -9.77 9.64 3.25
CA LYS A 95 -10.84 8.68 3.55
C LYS A 95 -11.64 8.26 2.33
N PHE A 96 -11.85 9.14 1.34
CA PHE A 96 -12.85 8.92 0.30
C PHE A 96 -12.33 8.86 -1.15
N ASN A 97 -11.11 9.32 -1.45
CA ASN A 97 -10.63 9.40 -2.84
C ASN A 97 -10.41 8.04 -3.51
N THR A 98 -9.96 7.04 -2.75
CA THR A 98 -9.83 5.67 -3.27
C THR A 98 -11.16 4.95 -3.11
N LEU A 99 -11.83 4.71 -4.24
CA LEU A 99 -13.16 4.07 -4.30
C LEU A 99 -13.07 2.55 -4.41
N GLU A 100 -11.93 2.06 -4.90
CA GLU A 100 -11.61 0.65 -5.06
C GLU A 100 -11.36 -0.03 -3.71
N THR A 101 -11.46 -1.35 -3.68
CA THR A 101 -11.30 -2.14 -2.45
C THR A 101 -9.85 -2.58 -2.22
N THR A 102 -9.22 -3.16 -3.25
CA THR A 102 -7.89 -3.79 -3.13
C THR A 102 -6.95 -3.37 -4.25
N LEU A 103 -7.38 -3.51 -5.51
CA LEU A 103 -6.59 -3.10 -6.67
C LEU A 103 -6.97 -1.67 -7.06
N THR A 104 -5.97 -0.84 -7.33
CA THR A 104 -6.15 0.53 -7.81
C THR A 104 -5.19 0.81 -8.96
N GLN A 105 -5.46 1.86 -9.73
CA GLN A 105 -4.56 2.30 -10.78
C GLN A 105 -3.54 3.28 -10.19
N ALA A 106 -2.26 3.00 -10.42
CA ALA A 106 -1.22 3.98 -10.13
C ALA A 106 -1.41 5.18 -11.07
N ARG A 107 -1.89 6.31 -10.55
CA ARG A 107 -1.95 7.56 -11.30
C ARG A 107 -0.58 8.23 -11.25
N SER A 108 0.06 8.40 -12.40
CA SER A 108 1.37 9.04 -12.56
C SER A 108 1.38 10.56 -12.28
N GLY A 109 0.25 11.15 -11.85
CA GLY A 109 0.09 12.60 -11.74
C GLY A 109 0.63 13.27 -10.47
N GLN A 110 1.16 12.52 -9.49
CA GLN A 110 1.60 13.09 -8.20
C GLN A 110 3.11 13.06 -7.97
N GLN A 111 3.85 12.25 -8.74
CA GLN A 111 5.33 12.23 -8.70
C GLN A 111 5.91 13.59 -9.12
N GLN A 112 5.34 14.21 -10.16
CA GLN A 112 5.76 15.52 -10.66
C GLN A 112 5.62 16.65 -9.63
N LEU A 113 4.64 16.56 -8.72
CA LEU A 113 4.41 17.61 -7.73
C LEU A 113 5.38 17.48 -6.54
N ILE A 114 5.76 16.26 -6.16
CA ILE A 114 6.72 16.02 -5.07
C ILE A 114 8.13 16.37 -5.53
N ASP A 115 8.50 15.98 -6.76
CA ASP A 115 9.82 16.32 -7.32
C ASP A 115 9.96 17.86 -7.48
N GLN A 116 8.88 18.57 -7.86
CA GLN A 116 8.87 20.04 -7.91
C GLN A 116 8.97 20.74 -6.54
N ILE A 117 8.52 20.11 -5.46
CA ILE A 117 8.62 20.66 -4.11
C ILE A 117 10.01 20.40 -3.51
N VAL A 118 10.68 19.32 -3.92
CA VAL A 118 12.02 18.96 -3.43
C VAL A 118 13.13 19.72 -4.17
N GLU A 119 12.90 20.13 -5.43
CA GLU A 119 13.85 20.92 -6.22
C GLU A 119 13.69 22.45 -6.08
N ALA A 120 12.71 22.93 -5.31
CA ALA A 120 12.46 24.36 -5.04
C ALA A 120 12.92 24.77 -3.63
#